data_AF-A0A0M3JDA6-F1
#
_entry.id   AF-A0A0M3JDA6-F1
#
_cell.length_a   1.000
_cell.length_b   1.000
_cell.length_c   1.000
_cell.angle_alpha   90.00
_cell.angle_beta   90.00
_cell.angle_gamma   90.00
#
_symmetry.space_group_name_H-M   'P 1'
#
loop_
_entity.id
_entity.type
_entity.pdbx_description
1 polymer ?
#
loop_
_entity_poly.entity_id
_entity_poly.type
_entity_poly.pdbx_seq_one_letter_code
_entity_poly.pdbx_strand_id
1 'polypeptide(L)'
;MNDELFDQYKIVERIIAHQVSREKGEVEGTEYYVKWSGLPYSDCTWEDEHLIGRKYQDKIDAYHARRENAKIPNKNCSVGDDLNCC
;
A
#
# COMPACT_ATOMS: atom_id res chain seq x y z
N MET A 1 -4.44 -31.16 5.41
CA MET A 1 -3.04 -30.65 5.43
C MET A 1 -2.72 -29.68 4.28
N ASN A 2 -3.65 -29.37 3.37
CA ASN A 2 -3.45 -28.30 2.37
C ASN A 2 -4.19 -27.00 2.73
N ASP A 3 -5.21 -27.05 3.57
CA ASP A 3 -6.07 -25.90 3.88
C ASP A 3 -5.32 -24.76 4.60
N GLU A 4 -4.37 -25.11 5.48
CA GLU A 4 -3.52 -24.13 6.19
C GLU A 4 -2.61 -23.32 5.26
N LEU A 5 -2.25 -23.88 4.09
CA LEU A 5 -1.44 -23.19 3.09
C LEU A 5 -2.30 -22.21 2.29
N PHE A 6 -3.52 -22.62 1.92
CA PHE A 6 -4.48 -21.77 1.20
C PHE A 6 -4.94 -20.56 2.03
N ASP A 7 -5.01 -20.71 3.34
CA ASP A 7 -5.39 -19.61 4.21
C ASP A 7 -4.29 -18.56 4.35
N GLN A 8 -3.01 -18.96 4.22
CA GLN A 8 -1.89 -18.00 4.21
C GLN A 8 -1.91 -17.11 2.96
N TYR A 9 -2.30 -17.64 1.80
CA TYR A 9 -2.40 -16.86 0.55
C TYR A 9 -3.53 -15.81 0.57
N LYS A 10 -4.42 -15.85 1.57
CA LYS A 10 -5.49 -14.85 1.79
C LYS A 10 -5.13 -13.83 2.86
N ILE A 11 -3.89 -13.85 3.36
CA ILE A 11 -3.42 -12.89 4.36
C ILE A 11 -2.82 -11.68 3.65
N VAL A 12 -3.31 -10.49 4.01
CA VAL A 12 -2.75 -9.22 3.56
C VAL A 12 -1.41 -8.99 4.24
N GLU A 13 -0.34 -8.99 3.46
CA GLU A 13 1.01 -8.64 3.91
C GLU A 13 1.18 -7.11 3.98
N ARG A 14 0.77 -6.41 2.91
CA ARG A 14 0.93 -4.95 2.79
C ARG A 14 -0.02 -4.35 1.76
N ILE A 15 -0.47 -3.12 2.04
CA ILE A 15 -1.14 -2.26 1.05
C ILE A 15 -0.08 -1.45 0.30
N ILE A 16 -0.06 -1.56 -1.03
CA ILE A 16 0.93 -0.93 -1.92
C ILE A 16 0.40 0.37 -2.49
N ALA A 17 -0.87 0.40 -2.91
CA ALA A 17 -1.49 1.54 -3.57
C ALA A 17 -2.99 1.57 -3.27
N HIS A 18 -3.64 2.67 -3.65
CA HIS A 18 -5.09 2.81 -3.64
C HIS A 18 -5.52 3.58 -4.90
N GLN A 19 -6.73 3.30 -5.39
CA GLN A 19 -7.35 4.00 -6.50
C GLN A 19 -8.85 4.17 -6.23
N VAL A 20 -9.45 5.17 -6.88
CA VAL A 20 -10.91 5.31 -6.91
C VAL A 20 -11.44 4.39 -8.00
N SER A 21 -12.31 3.46 -7.63
CA SER A 21 -12.95 2.52 -8.56
C SER A 21 -13.72 3.30 -9.61
N ARG A 22 -13.38 3.09 -10.88
CA ARG A 22 -14.07 3.73 -12.01
C ARG A 22 -15.25 2.92 -12.54
N GLU A 23 -15.34 1.65 -12.15
CA GLU A 23 -16.31 0.69 -12.70
C GLU A 23 -17.63 0.65 -11.91
N LYS A 24 -17.65 1.15 -10.66
CA LYS A 24 -18.84 1.11 -9.78
C LYS A 24 -19.81 2.29 -9.90
N GLY A 25 -19.64 3.20 -10.86
CA GLY A 25 -20.55 4.34 -11.05
C GLY A 25 -20.55 5.32 -9.86
N GLU A 26 -21.72 5.80 -9.43
CA GLU A 26 -21.91 6.87 -8.40
C GLU A 26 -21.40 6.54 -6.99
N VAL A 27 -20.99 5.30 -6.72
CA VAL A 27 -20.42 4.93 -5.42
C VAL A 27 -18.92 5.14 -5.51
N GLU A 28 -18.41 6.19 -4.83
CA GLU A 28 -16.97 6.39 -4.59
C GLU A 28 -16.42 5.20 -3.80
N GLY A 29 -16.12 4.10 -4.51
CA GLY A 29 -15.50 2.92 -3.94
C GLY A 29 -13.98 3.07 -4.00
N THR A 30 -13.31 3.10 -2.86
CA THR A 30 -11.84 3.01 -2.83
C THR A 30 -11.42 1.55 -2.97
N GLU A 31 -10.48 1.30 -3.86
CA GLU A 31 -9.82 0.00 -4.01
C GLU A 31 -8.37 0.10 -3.55
N TYR A 32 -7.89 -0.92 -2.87
CA TYR A 32 -6.50 -1.02 -2.41
C TYR A 32 -5.78 -2.12 -3.15
N TYR A 33 -4.56 -1.83 -3.59
CA TYR A 33 -3.67 -2.83 -4.20
C TYR A 33 -2.95 -3.60 -3.10
N VAL A 34 -3.28 -4.88 -2.98
CA VAL A 34 -2.89 -5.76 -1.88
C VAL A 34 -1.73 -6.65 -2.28
N LYS A 35 -0.67 -6.62 -1.46
CA LYS A 35 0.36 -7.66 -1.43
C LYS A 35 -0.10 -8.80 -0.53
N TRP A 36 -0.30 -9.97 -1.10
CA TRP A 36 -0.63 -11.20 -0.38
C TRP A 36 0.61 -11.86 0.21
N SER A 37 0.47 -12.42 1.41
CA SER A 37 1.55 -13.14 2.08
C SER A 37 1.83 -14.47 1.38
N GLY A 38 3.11 -14.78 1.16
CA GLY A 38 3.53 -16.02 0.49
C GLY A 38 3.35 -16.03 -1.03
N LEU A 39 2.83 -14.96 -1.64
CA LEU A 39 2.75 -14.80 -3.10
C LEU A 39 3.72 -13.72 -3.62
N PRO A 40 4.19 -13.82 -4.88
CA PRO A 40 5.03 -12.80 -5.50
C PRO A 40 4.24 -11.51 -5.80
N TYR A 41 4.96 -10.42 -6.10
CA TYR A 41 4.35 -9.14 -6.46
C TYR A 41 3.46 -9.20 -7.71
N SER A 42 3.74 -10.14 -8.61
CA SER A 42 2.96 -10.37 -9.83
C SER A 42 1.52 -10.80 -9.55
N ASP A 43 1.25 -11.41 -8.39
CA ASP A 43 -0.07 -11.89 -7.99
C ASP A 43 -0.83 -10.89 -7.08
N CYS A 44 -0.37 -9.64 -6.99
CA CYS A 44 -1.08 -8.62 -6.24
C CYS A 44 -2.37 -8.21 -6.97
N THR A 45 -3.46 -8.03 -6.22
CA THR A 45 -4.79 -7.73 -6.75
C THR A 45 -5.36 -6.44 -6.16
N TRP A 46 -6.30 -5.82 -6.87
CA TRP A 46 -7.08 -4.68 -6.38
C TRP A 46 -8.29 -5.22 -5.62
N GLU A 47 -8.38 -4.86 -4.35
CA GLU A 47 -9.44 -5.32 -3.45
C GLU A 47 -10.24 -4.13 -2.90
N ASP A 48 -11.53 -4.34 -2.66
CA ASP A 48 -12.42 -3.30 -2.16
C ASP A 48 -12.07 -2.87 -0.72
N GLU A 49 -12.11 -1.57 -0.45
CA GLU A 49 -11.88 -1.01 0.90
C GLU A 49 -12.76 -1.68 1.97
N HIS A 50 -14.02 -1.96 1.66
CA HIS A 50 -14.92 -2.60 2.63
C HIS A 50 -14.55 -4.05 2.93
N LEU A 51 -13.81 -4.72 2.04
CA LEU A 51 -13.32 -6.08 2.26
C LEU A 51 -12.05 -6.05 3.12
N ILE A 52 -11.10 -5.17 2.77
CA ILE A 52 -9.81 -5.07 3.45
C ILE A 52 -9.95 -4.39 4.82
N GLY A 53 -10.72 -3.31 4.90
CA GLY A 53 -10.91 -2.53 6.13
C GLY A 53 -11.58 -3.31 7.27
N ARG A 54 -12.38 -4.34 6.96
CA ARG A 54 -13.00 -5.18 8.01
C ARG A 54 -12.00 -5.98 8.83
N LYS A 55 -10.91 -6.45 8.22
CA LYS A 55 -9.96 -7.39 8.85
C LYS A 55 -8.54 -6.84 8.96
N TYR A 56 -8.16 -5.91 8.08
CA TYR A 56 -6.79 -5.43 7.91
C TYR A 56 -6.70 -3.91 7.91
N GLN A 57 -7.54 -3.25 8.71
CA GLN A 57 -7.52 -1.79 8.86
C GLN A 57 -6.14 -1.28 9.31
N ASP A 58 -5.42 -2.04 10.14
CA ASP A 58 -4.05 -1.74 10.58
C ASP A 58 -3.08 -1.56 9.40
N LYS A 59 -3.28 -2.32 8.30
CA LYS A 59 -2.46 -2.24 7.10
C LYS A 59 -2.79 -1.00 6.27
N ILE A 60 -4.06 -0.60 6.24
CA ILE A 60 -4.52 0.62 5.59
C ILE A 60 -3.95 1.84 6.32
N ASP A 61 -4.09 1.88 7.65
CA ASP A 61 -3.57 2.96 8.48
C ASP A 61 -2.04 3.07 8.34
N ALA A 62 -1.33 1.94 8.35
CA ALA A 62 0.11 1.91 8.11
C ALA A 62 0.49 2.36 6.70
N TYR A 63 -0.37 2.18 5.70
CA TYR A 63 -0.16 2.69 4.34
C TYR A 63 -0.33 4.21 4.27
N HIS A 64 -1.41 4.74 4.85
CA HIS A 64 -1.63 6.20 4.91
C HIS A 64 -0.55 6.91 5.73
N ALA A 65 -0.20 6.35 6.90
CA ALA A 65 0.89 6.85 7.72
C ALA A 65 2.22 6.89 6.95
N ARG A 66 2.50 5.93 6.06
CA ARG A 66 3.70 5.94 5.21
C ARG A 66 3.61 6.97 4.09
N ARG A 67 2.43 7.20 3.53
CA ARG A 67 2.22 8.20 2.46
C ARG A 67 2.29 9.63 2.98
N GLU A 68 1.69 9.90 4.13
CA GLU A 68 1.73 11.21 4.77
C GLU A 68 3.13 11.51 5.33
N ASN A 69 3.80 10.48 5.85
CA ASN A 69 5.16 10.60 6.35
C ASN A 69 6.14 10.55 5.18
N ALA A 70 6.23 11.68 4.47
CA ALA A 70 7.13 11.95 3.36
C ALA A 70 8.61 11.97 3.77
N LYS A 71 9.09 10.95 4.50
CA LYS A 71 10.53 10.64 4.67
C LYS A 71 11.17 10.12 3.39
N ILE A 72 10.53 10.34 2.24
CA ILE A 72 11.21 10.39 0.96
C ILE A 72 12.17 11.57 1.11
N PRO A 73 13.51 11.38 1.04
CA PRO A 73 14.42 12.52 1.06
C PRO A 73 13.95 13.49 -0.02
N ASN A 74 13.52 14.65 0.44
CA ASN A 74 13.00 15.71 -0.39
C ASN A 74 14.06 15.98 -1.47
N LYS A 75 13.68 15.98 -2.76
CA LYS A 75 14.61 16.27 -3.87
C LYS A 75 15.17 17.70 -3.83
N ASN A 76 14.89 18.47 -2.76
CA ASN A 76 15.42 19.80 -2.51
C ASN A 76 16.57 19.79 -1.51
N CYS A 77 17.50 18.81 -1.61
CA CYS A 77 18.88 19.17 -1.30
C CYS A 77 19.32 20.13 -2.42
N SER A 78 19.16 21.43 -2.21
CA SER A 78 20.06 22.38 -2.83
C SER A 78 21.45 21.93 -2.39
N VAL A 79 22.19 21.30 -3.29
CA VAL A 79 23.64 21.12 -3.18
C VAL A 79 24.17 22.55 -3.18
N GLY A 80 24.18 23.15 -1.99
CA GLY A 80 24.75 24.46 -1.75
C GLY A 80 26.21 24.35 -2.10
N ASP A 81 26.63 25.23 -3.00
CA ASP A 81 27.97 25.33 -3.53
C ASP A 81 29.04 25.07 -2.46
N ASP A 82 29.91 24.10 -2.76
CA ASP A 82 31.15 23.77 -2.06
C ASP A 82 32.17 24.92 -2.14
N LEU A 83 31.83 26.11 -1.65
CA LEU A 83 32.79 27.19 -1.49
C LEU A 83 32.66 27.82 -0.11
N ASN A 84 33.44 27.27 0.80
CA ASN A 84 34.32 27.99 1.73
C ASN A 84 34.31 27.35 3.12
N CYS A 85 34.98 26.19 3.23
CA CYS A 85 35.61 25.76 4.47
C CYS A 85 37.12 26.02 4.30
N CYS A 86 37.53 27.26 4.59
CA CYS A 86 38.90 27.69 4.88
C CYS A 86 38.82 28.66 6.05
#